data_AF-A0A1G9SJU5-F1
#
_entry.id   AF-A0A1G9SJU5-F1
#
_cell.length_a   1.000
_cell.length_b   1.000
_cell.length_c   1.000
_cell.angle_alpha   90.00
_cell.angle_beta   90.00
_cell.angle_gamma   90.00
#
_symmetry.space_group_name_H-M   'P 1'
#
loop_
_entity.id
_entity.type
_entity.pdbx_description
1 polymer ?
#
loop_
_entity_poly.entity_id
_entity_poly.type
_entity_poly.pdbx_seq_one_letter_code
_entity_poly.pdbx_strand_id
1 'polypeptide(L)'
;MENECSKNVAPVIPADLAGITAKHPCYSVEAHRKFARMHLPVAPVCNISCNYCNRKYDCVNESRPGVTSEVLTPETSLAKFIRVKQEIPHLSVVGIAGPGDALANWKVVKRSIELIKDQAADTIFCLSTNGLLLPRYGRDIIALGIKHVTVTVNCLEPAIGAKIYHHIYYQGRYYAGEKAAERLLHNQLEGIKLLTDHGILVKINIVMIKDINDGHIPEVVKKVKSLGALMTNIMPLIPAPGSVFQNFPQTSRREVDVMRDLCQTDLFQMRHCQQCRADAIGLLTEDRSHQFRNPRPEPAPKCSIPAGRYKVAVTSRHRRLVDLHYGQAEEFHIYETDGMNSRFVESRPTRKYCLGPADCDGAEKIKAGLLQKIADCDAVLTMRIGYEAQQHLQQQGIAVIESCDGVEEGLRQAVRQLRHEADYPGTACGGS
;
A
#
# COMPACT_ATOMS: atom_id res chain seq x y z
N MET A 1 -19.52 -33.72 36.09
CA MET A 1 -19.72 -32.26 36.01
C MET A 1 -19.02 -31.78 34.76
N GLU A 2 -19.75 -31.72 33.66
CA GLU A 2 -19.27 -31.13 32.42
C GLU A 2 -19.12 -29.61 32.65
N ASN A 3 -17.94 -29.08 32.37
CA ASN A 3 -17.63 -27.67 32.56
C ASN A 3 -18.41 -26.84 31.51
N GLU A 4 -19.43 -26.12 31.94
CA GLU A 4 -20.29 -25.24 31.11
C GLU A 4 -19.59 -23.98 30.57
N CYS A 5 -18.27 -23.82 30.73
CA CYS A 5 -17.57 -22.60 30.38
C CYS A 5 -16.70 -22.75 29.13
N SER A 6 -17.33 -22.66 27.94
CA SER A 6 -16.75 -22.11 26.68
C SER A 6 -17.62 -22.48 25.47
N LYS A 7 -18.89 -22.04 25.44
CA LYS A 7 -19.61 -21.97 24.17
C LYS A 7 -19.15 -20.69 23.47
N ASN A 8 -18.42 -20.82 22.37
CA ASN A 8 -18.06 -19.72 21.47
C ASN A 8 -19.32 -18.95 21.08
N VAL A 9 -19.58 -17.80 21.69
CA VAL A 9 -20.70 -16.96 21.30
C VAL A 9 -20.27 -16.18 20.07
N ALA A 10 -20.88 -16.51 18.93
CA ALA A 10 -20.71 -15.74 17.69
C ALA A 10 -21.09 -14.27 17.94
N PRO A 11 -20.46 -13.30 17.25
CA PRO A 11 -20.77 -11.89 17.46
C PRO A 11 -22.25 -11.63 17.15
N VAL A 12 -22.91 -10.84 18.00
CA VAL A 12 -24.32 -10.46 17.80
C VAL A 12 -24.38 -9.45 16.66
N ILE A 13 -24.85 -9.90 15.49
CA ILE A 13 -25.00 -9.07 14.29
C ILE A 13 -26.45 -8.59 14.21
N PRO A 14 -26.70 -7.27 13.98
CA PRO A 14 -28.05 -6.76 13.74
C PRO A 14 -28.77 -7.52 12.63
N ALA A 15 -30.08 -7.78 12.80
CA ALA A 15 -30.86 -8.65 11.91
C ALA A 15 -30.85 -8.17 10.44
N ASP A 16 -30.86 -6.86 10.23
CA ASP A 16 -30.78 -6.20 8.93
C ASP A 16 -29.41 -6.38 8.24
N LEU A 17 -28.33 -6.59 8.99
CA LEU A 17 -26.98 -6.81 8.49
C LEU A 17 -26.57 -8.29 8.46
N ALA A 18 -27.36 -9.19 9.05
CA ALA A 18 -27.06 -10.61 9.14
C ALA A 18 -26.86 -11.25 7.75
N GLY A 19 -27.75 -10.94 6.79
CA GLY A 19 -27.67 -11.49 5.43
C GLY A 19 -26.44 -11.03 4.64
N ILE A 20 -26.06 -9.75 4.76
CA ILE A 20 -24.87 -9.18 4.11
C ILE A 20 -23.60 -9.77 4.76
N THR A 21 -23.57 -9.83 6.09
CA THR A 21 -22.40 -10.30 6.85
C THR A 21 -22.18 -11.81 6.69
N ALA A 22 -23.25 -12.60 6.50
CA ALA A 22 -23.16 -14.02 6.20
C ALA A 22 -22.46 -14.33 4.87
N LYS A 23 -22.35 -13.35 3.97
CA LYS A 23 -21.59 -13.46 2.71
C LYS A 23 -20.17 -12.94 2.82
N HIS A 24 -19.79 -12.26 3.90
CA HIS A 24 -18.49 -11.61 4.00
C HIS A 24 -17.41 -12.56 4.56
N PRO A 25 -16.37 -12.93 3.78
CA PRO A 25 -15.36 -13.93 4.18
C PRO A 25 -14.60 -13.61 5.47
N CYS A 26 -14.32 -12.33 5.71
CA CYS A 26 -13.62 -11.90 6.93
C CYS A 26 -14.51 -11.84 8.18
N TYR A 27 -15.82 -11.65 8.05
CA TYR A 27 -16.73 -11.44 9.19
C TYR A 27 -17.56 -12.69 9.54
N SER A 28 -17.61 -13.69 8.64
CA SER A 28 -18.30 -14.95 8.87
C SER A 28 -17.36 -16.15 8.67
N VAL A 29 -17.34 -17.03 9.68
CA VAL A 29 -16.55 -18.27 9.67
C VAL A 29 -17.06 -19.24 8.61
N GLU A 30 -18.33 -19.23 8.25
CA GLU A 30 -18.83 -20.12 7.19
C GLU A 30 -18.60 -19.54 5.80
N ALA A 31 -18.61 -18.20 5.69
CA ALA A 31 -18.51 -17.49 4.43
C ALA A 31 -17.17 -17.69 3.74
N HIS A 32 -16.06 -17.81 4.49
CA HIS A 32 -14.73 -17.83 3.89
C HIS A 32 -14.46 -19.02 2.96
N ARG A 33 -15.24 -20.09 3.06
CA ARG A 33 -15.15 -21.29 2.21
C ARG A 33 -16.03 -21.22 0.96
N LYS A 34 -17.00 -20.30 0.94
CA LYS A 34 -18.06 -20.25 -0.08
C LYS A 34 -18.02 -18.96 -0.91
N PHE A 35 -17.64 -17.85 -0.30
CA PHE A 35 -17.73 -16.53 -0.90
C PHE A 35 -16.35 -15.97 -1.20
N ALA A 36 -16.21 -15.46 -2.42
CA ALA A 36 -14.98 -14.84 -2.87
C ALA A 36 -14.95 -13.34 -2.53
N ARG A 37 -13.73 -12.82 -2.41
CA ARG A 37 -13.44 -11.39 -2.26
C ARG A 37 -12.41 -10.93 -3.30
N MET A 38 -12.47 -9.65 -3.62
CA MET A 38 -11.49 -8.95 -4.44
C MET A 38 -10.98 -7.75 -3.66
N HIS A 39 -9.68 -7.52 -3.63
CA HIS A 39 -9.11 -6.26 -3.15
C HIS A 39 -8.68 -5.38 -4.32
N LEU A 40 -8.94 -4.07 -4.19
CA LEU A 40 -8.60 -3.05 -5.16
C LEU A 40 -7.43 -2.20 -4.65
N PRO A 41 -6.23 -2.31 -5.26
CA PRO A 41 -5.05 -1.54 -4.87
C PRO A 41 -5.11 -0.10 -5.42
N VAL A 42 -6.05 0.71 -4.93
CA VAL A 42 -6.30 2.09 -5.40
C VAL A 42 -5.79 3.16 -4.43
N ALA A 43 -5.18 2.75 -3.30
CA ALA A 43 -4.83 3.64 -2.21
C ALA A 43 -3.31 3.65 -1.91
N PRO A 44 -2.43 4.19 -2.78
CA PRO A 44 -0.98 4.06 -2.63
C PRO A 44 -0.36 4.88 -1.48
N VAL A 45 -0.94 6.05 -1.14
CA VAL A 45 -0.37 6.94 -0.11
C VAL A 45 -0.77 6.49 1.29
N CYS A 46 0.14 6.62 2.27
CA CYS A 46 -0.19 6.46 3.68
C CYS A 46 0.17 7.74 4.45
N ASN A 47 -0.69 8.11 5.40
CA ASN A 47 -0.58 9.29 6.26
C ASN A 47 0.03 8.99 7.64
N ILE A 48 0.46 7.75 7.89
CA ILE A 48 1.24 7.37 9.07
C ILE A 48 2.50 6.58 8.65
N SER A 49 3.41 6.39 9.60
CA SER A 49 4.58 5.53 9.43
C SER A 49 4.69 4.60 10.63
N CYS A 50 4.27 3.35 10.48
CA CYS A 50 4.48 2.32 11.50
C CYS A 50 5.93 1.81 11.46
N ASN A 51 6.52 1.55 12.62
CA ASN A 51 7.88 1.02 12.73
C ASN A 51 8.03 -0.41 12.18
N TYR A 52 6.93 -1.15 12.07
CA TYR A 52 6.88 -2.49 11.46
C TYR A 52 6.53 -2.49 9.96
N CYS A 53 6.44 -1.31 9.33
CA CYS A 53 6.09 -1.17 7.91
C CYS A 53 7.29 -0.68 7.08
N ASN A 54 7.34 -1.09 5.81
CA ASN A 54 8.19 -0.51 4.80
C ASN A 54 7.33 -0.09 3.60
N ARG A 55 7.35 1.20 3.26
CA ARG A 55 6.49 1.80 2.22
C ARG A 55 6.80 1.31 0.80
N LYS A 56 7.89 0.55 0.60
CA LYS A 56 8.14 -0.18 -0.65
C LYS A 56 7.14 -1.30 -0.90
N TYR A 57 6.38 -1.71 0.12
CA TYR A 57 5.43 -2.82 0.10
C TYR A 57 4.02 -2.36 0.51
N ASP A 58 3.04 -3.21 0.22
CA ASP A 58 1.65 -3.09 0.66
C ASP A 58 1.56 -2.99 2.19
N CYS A 59 0.52 -2.31 2.65
CA CYS A 59 0.24 -2.07 4.06
C CYS A 59 0.18 -3.37 4.86
N VAL A 60 1.14 -3.52 5.77
CA VAL A 60 1.30 -4.70 6.63
C VAL A 60 0.17 -4.90 7.64
N ASN A 61 -0.72 -3.90 7.80
CA ASN A 61 -1.91 -4.02 8.67
C ASN A 61 -3.00 -4.90 8.07
N GLU A 62 -3.00 -5.11 6.76
CA GLU A 62 -3.97 -5.96 6.07
C GLU A 62 -3.31 -7.04 5.21
N SER A 63 -2.09 -6.77 4.74
CA SER A 63 -1.32 -7.66 3.88
C SER A 63 -0.11 -8.25 4.59
N ARG A 64 0.29 -9.45 4.16
CA ARG A 64 1.59 -10.02 4.57
C ARG A 64 2.75 -9.11 4.12
N PRO A 65 3.84 -8.99 4.90
CA PRO A 65 4.99 -8.18 4.53
C PRO A 65 5.66 -8.58 3.21
N GLY A 66 6.31 -7.62 2.55
CA GLY A 66 7.12 -7.86 1.34
C GLY A 66 6.33 -7.96 0.03
N VAL A 67 5.01 -7.74 0.06
CA VAL A 67 4.15 -7.79 -1.13
C VAL A 67 4.07 -6.42 -1.78
N THR A 68 4.09 -6.36 -3.10
CA THR A 68 3.69 -5.17 -3.86
C THR A 68 2.48 -5.46 -4.73
N SER A 69 1.57 -4.51 -4.78
CA SER A 69 0.43 -4.50 -5.69
C SER A 69 0.60 -3.42 -6.76
N GLU A 70 0.14 -3.71 -7.98
CA GLU A 70 0.00 -2.72 -9.05
C GLU A 70 -1.05 -1.69 -8.62
N VAL A 71 -0.69 -0.40 -8.64
CA VAL A 71 -1.62 0.68 -8.27
C VAL A 71 -2.59 0.92 -9.41
N LEU A 72 -3.89 0.90 -9.13
CA LEU A 72 -4.95 1.10 -10.11
C LEU A 72 -5.58 2.50 -9.98
N THR A 73 -5.95 3.07 -11.13
CA THR A 73 -6.86 4.22 -11.21
C THR A 73 -8.31 3.77 -10.97
N PRO A 74 -9.26 4.69 -10.69
CA PRO A 74 -10.67 4.33 -10.55
C PRO A 74 -11.25 3.60 -11.78
N GLU A 75 -10.92 4.06 -12.98
CA GLU A 75 -11.43 3.51 -14.24
C GLU A 75 -10.86 2.11 -14.50
N THR A 76 -9.54 1.93 -14.28
CA THR A 76 -8.90 0.61 -14.42
C THR A 76 -9.36 -0.35 -13.32
N SER A 77 -9.69 0.15 -12.12
CA SER A 77 -10.27 -0.65 -11.04
C SER A 77 -11.67 -1.18 -11.40
N LEU A 78 -12.50 -0.36 -12.06
CA LEU A 78 -13.80 -0.78 -12.58
C LEU A 78 -13.65 -1.84 -13.68
N ALA A 79 -12.75 -1.61 -14.66
CA ALA A 79 -12.51 -2.57 -15.73
C ALA A 79 -12.05 -3.94 -15.17
N LYS A 80 -11.14 -3.92 -14.19
CA LYS A 80 -10.68 -5.13 -13.51
C LYS A 80 -11.81 -5.81 -12.73
N PHE A 81 -12.64 -5.04 -12.03
CA PHE A 81 -13.80 -5.57 -11.31
C PHE A 81 -14.77 -6.29 -12.25
N ILE A 82 -15.10 -5.71 -13.40
CA ILE A 82 -16.02 -6.33 -14.38
C ILE A 82 -15.48 -7.68 -14.84
N ARG A 83 -14.19 -7.75 -15.21
CA ARG A 83 -13.53 -9.00 -15.61
C ARG A 83 -13.56 -10.05 -14.49
N VAL A 84 -13.20 -9.66 -13.27
CA VAL A 84 -13.19 -10.59 -12.12
C VAL A 84 -14.61 -11.08 -11.80
N LYS A 85 -15.63 -10.22 -11.86
CA LYS A 85 -17.02 -10.60 -11.59
C LYS A 85 -17.56 -11.61 -12.63
N GLN A 86 -17.06 -11.58 -13.87
CA GLN A 86 -17.42 -12.56 -14.90
C GLN A 86 -16.79 -13.94 -14.68
N GLU A 87 -15.55 -13.99 -14.17
CA GLU A 87 -14.78 -15.24 -14.06
C GLU A 87 -14.79 -15.88 -12.66
N ILE A 88 -15.06 -15.09 -11.62
CA ILE A 88 -15.06 -15.56 -10.23
C ILE A 88 -16.50 -15.76 -9.74
N PRO A 89 -16.98 -17.02 -9.66
CA PRO A 89 -18.29 -17.30 -9.10
C PRO A 89 -18.32 -16.89 -7.62
N HIS A 90 -19.50 -16.43 -7.17
CA HIS A 90 -19.73 -16.01 -5.78
C HIS A 90 -18.79 -14.91 -5.26
N LEU A 91 -18.26 -14.04 -6.14
CA LEU A 91 -17.66 -12.79 -5.73
C LEU A 91 -18.71 -11.95 -4.99
N SER A 92 -18.48 -11.72 -3.70
CA SER A 92 -19.46 -11.10 -2.80
C SER A 92 -18.98 -9.76 -2.26
N VAL A 93 -17.66 -9.64 -2.02
CA VAL A 93 -17.07 -8.49 -1.34
C VAL A 93 -15.95 -7.89 -2.17
N VAL A 94 -15.97 -6.55 -2.28
CA VAL A 94 -14.87 -5.75 -2.81
C VAL A 94 -14.27 -4.93 -1.67
N GLY A 95 -12.99 -5.19 -1.38
CA GLY A 95 -12.24 -4.52 -0.31
C GLY A 95 -11.25 -3.50 -0.84
N ILE A 96 -11.03 -2.43 -0.10
CA ILE A 96 -9.92 -1.48 -0.34
C ILE A 96 -9.05 -1.46 0.90
N ALA A 97 -7.83 -2.01 0.75
CA ALA A 97 -6.96 -2.34 1.87
C ALA A 97 -5.50 -1.84 1.72
N GLY A 98 -5.17 -1.16 0.62
CA GLY A 98 -3.81 -0.66 0.39
C GLY A 98 -3.54 -0.26 -1.07
N PRO A 99 -2.27 -0.09 -1.47
CA PRO A 99 -1.03 -0.39 -0.72
C PRO A 99 -0.73 0.47 0.52
N GLY A 100 -1.30 1.67 0.64
CA GLY A 100 -1.21 2.60 1.76
C GLY A 100 -2.47 2.59 2.65
N ASP A 101 -3.03 3.77 2.91
CA ASP A 101 -4.27 3.92 3.70
C ASP A 101 -5.44 4.41 2.82
N ALA A 102 -6.61 3.76 2.92
CA ALA A 102 -7.76 4.10 2.09
C ALA A 102 -8.21 5.56 2.27
N LEU A 103 -8.18 6.08 3.51
CA LEU A 103 -8.67 7.43 3.80
C LEU A 103 -7.64 8.52 3.46
N ALA A 104 -6.35 8.18 3.44
CA ALA A 104 -5.32 9.05 2.87
C ALA A 104 -5.51 9.28 1.35
N ASN A 105 -6.19 8.36 0.66
CA ASN A 105 -6.47 8.42 -0.79
C ASN A 105 -7.98 8.61 -1.08
N TRP A 106 -8.73 9.21 -0.15
CA TRP A 106 -10.19 9.16 -0.15
C TRP A 106 -10.85 9.59 -1.48
N LYS A 107 -10.32 10.61 -2.16
CA LYS A 107 -10.88 11.07 -3.44
C LYS A 107 -10.90 9.95 -4.50
N VAL A 108 -9.79 9.23 -4.64
CA VAL A 108 -9.64 8.13 -5.60
C VAL A 108 -10.46 6.92 -5.15
N VAL A 109 -10.36 6.58 -3.86
CA VAL A 109 -11.10 5.47 -3.24
C VAL A 109 -12.61 5.65 -3.40
N LYS A 110 -13.14 6.82 -3.08
CA LYS A 110 -14.56 7.16 -3.23
C LYS A 110 -15.01 7.02 -4.68
N ARG A 111 -14.23 7.56 -5.63
CA ARG A 111 -14.53 7.46 -7.06
C ARG A 111 -14.56 6.01 -7.55
N SER A 112 -13.62 5.17 -7.12
CA SER A 112 -13.62 3.73 -7.45
C SER A 112 -14.88 3.02 -6.95
N ILE A 113 -15.33 3.33 -5.74
CA ILE A 113 -16.54 2.74 -5.15
C ILE A 113 -17.78 3.18 -5.92
N GLU A 114 -17.91 4.49 -6.21
CA GLU A 114 -19.03 5.05 -6.97
C GLU A 114 -19.14 4.39 -8.36
N LEU A 115 -18.04 4.34 -9.11
CA LEU A 115 -18.00 3.71 -10.44
C LEU A 115 -18.45 2.24 -10.43
N ILE A 116 -18.02 1.47 -9.42
CA ILE A 116 -18.40 0.06 -9.31
C ILE A 116 -19.86 -0.08 -8.87
N LYS A 117 -20.36 0.80 -7.99
CA LYS A 117 -21.76 0.81 -7.57
C LYS A 117 -22.71 1.14 -8.72
N ASP A 118 -22.33 2.07 -9.59
CA ASP A 118 -23.10 2.40 -10.78
C ASP A 118 -23.30 1.18 -11.70
N GLN A 119 -22.29 0.30 -11.76
CA GLN A 119 -22.33 -0.93 -12.56
C GLN A 119 -22.95 -2.13 -11.81
N ALA A 120 -22.82 -2.17 -10.49
CA ALA A 120 -23.16 -3.31 -9.65
C ALA A 120 -23.56 -2.86 -8.22
N ALA A 121 -24.77 -2.31 -8.11
CA ALA A 121 -25.29 -1.70 -6.88
C ALA A 121 -25.39 -2.67 -5.68
N ASP A 122 -25.47 -3.97 -5.93
CA ASP A 122 -25.55 -5.04 -4.93
C ASP A 122 -24.20 -5.42 -4.30
N THR A 123 -23.10 -4.86 -4.82
CA THR A 123 -21.73 -5.18 -4.37
C THR A 123 -21.50 -4.74 -2.94
N ILE A 124 -21.04 -5.67 -2.10
CA ILE A 124 -20.68 -5.37 -0.70
C ILE A 124 -19.27 -4.78 -0.69
N PHE A 125 -19.12 -3.58 -0.13
CA PHE A 125 -17.82 -2.95 0.04
C PHE A 125 -17.31 -3.05 1.47
N CYS A 126 -16.01 -3.27 1.61
CA CYS A 126 -15.31 -3.11 2.88
C CYS A 126 -14.07 -2.22 2.74
N LEU A 127 -13.75 -1.49 3.81
CA LEU A 127 -12.58 -0.63 3.87
C LEU A 127 -11.66 -1.08 5.00
N SER A 128 -10.35 -0.90 4.81
CA SER A 128 -9.40 -0.87 5.92
C SER A 128 -8.72 0.48 6.02
N THR A 129 -8.50 0.93 7.26
CA THR A 129 -7.80 2.16 7.56
C THR A 129 -7.01 2.07 8.85
N ASN A 130 -5.96 2.89 8.96
CA ASN A 130 -5.32 3.18 10.24
C ASN A 130 -6.16 4.08 11.15
N GLY A 131 -7.22 4.71 10.64
CA GLY A 131 -8.18 5.47 11.44
C GLY A 131 -7.88 6.95 11.67
N LEU A 132 -6.71 7.46 11.27
CA LEU A 132 -6.32 8.86 11.48
C LEU A 132 -7.32 9.87 10.87
N LEU A 133 -7.92 9.52 9.73
CA LEU A 133 -8.86 10.39 9.01
C LEU A 133 -10.32 9.95 9.13
N LEU A 134 -10.63 9.00 10.02
CA LEU A 134 -12.01 8.56 10.24
C LEU A 134 -12.95 9.70 10.69
N PRO A 135 -12.58 10.60 11.61
CA PRO A 135 -13.48 11.71 11.98
C PRO A 135 -13.84 12.60 10.79
N ARG A 136 -12.91 12.75 9.84
CA ARG A 136 -13.12 13.56 8.62
C ARG A 136 -14.03 12.89 7.61
N TYR A 137 -13.84 11.59 7.36
CA TYR A 137 -14.51 10.87 6.26
C TYR A 137 -15.57 9.86 6.71
N GLY A 138 -15.80 9.68 8.01
CA GLY A 138 -16.76 8.73 8.54
C GLY A 138 -18.18 8.93 8.00
N ARG A 139 -18.63 10.19 7.87
CA ARG A 139 -19.93 10.51 7.27
C ARG A 139 -19.99 10.18 5.77
N ASP A 140 -18.89 10.38 5.03
CA ASP A 140 -18.84 9.99 3.62
C ASP A 140 -18.90 8.46 3.47
N ILE A 141 -18.23 7.69 4.35
CA ILE A 141 -18.30 6.22 4.39
C ILE A 141 -19.75 5.76 4.59
N ILE A 142 -20.45 6.38 5.55
CA ILE A 142 -21.86 6.10 5.84
C ILE A 142 -22.75 6.45 4.64
N ALA A 143 -22.55 7.63 4.02
CA ALA A 143 -23.32 8.07 2.85
C ALA A 143 -23.09 7.18 1.63
N LEU A 144 -21.89 6.63 1.46
CA LEU A 144 -21.59 5.62 0.44
C LEU A 144 -22.23 4.27 0.75
N GLY A 145 -22.86 4.07 1.91
CA GLY A 145 -23.52 2.82 2.29
C GLY A 145 -22.55 1.66 2.54
N ILE A 146 -21.30 1.94 2.90
CA ILE A 146 -20.31 0.93 3.30
C ILE A 146 -20.70 0.41 4.67
N LYS A 147 -20.76 -0.91 4.85
CA LYS A 147 -21.24 -1.54 6.09
C LYS A 147 -20.14 -2.19 6.93
N HIS A 148 -18.98 -2.48 6.34
CA HIS A 148 -17.87 -3.16 7.01
C HIS A 148 -16.61 -2.31 6.94
N VAL A 149 -16.08 -1.92 8.10
CA VAL A 149 -14.84 -1.14 8.19
C VAL A 149 -13.88 -1.81 9.16
N THR A 150 -12.63 -1.98 8.73
CA THR A 150 -11.54 -2.44 9.57
C THR A 150 -10.69 -1.25 10.00
N VAL A 151 -10.44 -1.13 11.30
CA VAL A 151 -9.56 -0.10 11.86
C VAL A 151 -8.40 -0.78 12.58
N THR A 152 -7.17 -0.34 12.31
CA THR A 152 -6.00 -0.87 13.03
C THR A 152 -5.71 -0.01 14.26
N VAL A 153 -5.83 -0.60 15.46
CA VAL A 153 -5.61 0.08 16.75
C VAL A 153 -4.64 -0.76 17.59
N ASN A 154 -3.39 -0.32 17.74
CA ASN A 154 -2.36 -1.11 18.41
C ASN A 154 -2.17 -0.81 19.90
N CYS A 155 -2.70 0.31 20.40
CA CYS A 155 -2.50 0.75 21.79
C CYS A 155 -3.56 1.76 22.20
N LEU A 156 -3.62 2.15 23.49
CA LEU A 156 -4.40 3.30 23.99
C LEU A 156 -3.55 4.35 24.70
N GLU A 157 -2.25 4.11 24.85
CA GLU A 157 -1.33 5.01 25.55
C GLU A 157 -0.38 5.69 24.56
N PRO A 158 -0.21 7.03 24.64
CA PRO A 158 0.72 7.75 23.78
C PRO A 158 2.17 7.25 23.88
N ALA A 159 2.63 6.88 25.07
CA ALA A 159 3.98 6.36 25.29
C ALA A 159 4.24 5.03 24.57
N ILE A 160 3.25 4.11 24.59
CA ILE A 160 3.30 2.86 23.82
C ILE A 160 3.24 3.19 22.31
N GLY A 161 2.30 4.04 21.91
CA GLY A 161 2.13 4.42 20.51
C GLY A 161 3.37 5.08 19.90
N ALA A 162 4.11 5.89 20.67
CA ALA A 162 5.37 6.51 20.24
C ALA A 162 6.46 5.48 19.89
N LYS A 163 6.43 4.30 20.50
CA LYS A 163 7.32 3.18 20.16
C LYS A 163 6.87 2.46 18.88
N ILE A 164 5.58 2.52 18.54
CA ILE A 164 4.98 1.80 17.40
C ILE A 164 4.99 2.65 16.13
N TYR A 165 4.75 3.96 16.25
CA TYR A 165 4.59 4.87 15.12
C TYR A 165 5.75 5.88 15.08
N HIS A 166 6.49 5.90 13.96
CA HIS A 166 7.58 6.85 13.75
C HIS A 166 7.06 8.29 13.62
N HIS A 167 6.04 8.50 12.77
CA HIS A 167 5.39 9.80 12.58
C HIS A 167 3.99 9.64 11.99
N ILE A 168 3.20 10.71 12.08
CA ILE A 168 1.96 10.90 11.32
C ILE A 168 2.03 12.20 10.51
N TYR A 169 1.30 12.25 9.40
CA TYR A 169 1.06 13.44 8.61
C TYR A 169 -0.42 13.82 8.71
N TYR A 170 -0.71 14.93 9.40
CA TYR A 170 -2.08 15.35 9.69
C TYR A 170 -2.22 16.86 9.49
N GLN A 171 -3.25 17.28 8.73
CA GLN A 171 -3.54 18.69 8.45
C GLN A 171 -2.32 19.51 7.96
N GLY A 172 -1.55 18.93 7.02
CA GLY A 172 -0.41 19.62 6.41
C GLY A 172 0.89 19.58 7.23
N ARG A 173 0.89 18.92 8.40
CA ARG A 173 2.03 18.90 9.32
C ARG A 173 2.43 17.49 9.72
N TYR A 174 3.74 17.30 9.94
CA TYR A 174 4.28 16.08 10.53
C TYR A 174 4.28 16.18 12.05
N TYR A 175 3.89 15.10 12.72
CA TYR A 175 3.99 14.93 14.16
C TYR A 175 4.78 13.65 14.44
N ALA A 176 5.58 13.64 15.51
CA ALA A 176 6.34 12.48 15.98
C ALA A 176 6.20 12.29 17.50
N GLY A 177 6.64 11.13 17.99
CA GLY A 177 6.60 10.79 19.42
C GLY A 177 5.19 10.70 19.99
N GLU A 178 5.05 10.95 21.29
CA GLU A 178 3.76 10.82 22.00
C GLU A 178 2.67 11.74 21.44
N LYS A 179 3.02 12.95 20.98
CA LYS A 179 2.06 13.87 20.35
C LYS A 179 1.45 13.30 19.07
N ALA A 180 2.22 12.53 18.30
CA ALA A 180 1.72 11.83 17.11
C ALA A 180 0.77 10.70 17.52
N ALA A 181 1.18 9.90 18.49
CA ALA A 181 0.38 8.79 19.01
C ALA A 181 -0.94 9.28 19.60
N GLU A 182 -0.91 10.29 20.48
CA GLU A 182 -2.09 10.89 21.09
C GLU A 182 -3.11 11.34 20.04
N ARG A 183 -2.66 12.04 18.99
CA ARG A 183 -3.53 12.49 17.90
C ARG A 183 -4.15 11.32 17.13
N LEU A 184 -3.34 10.31 16.81
CA LEU A 184 -3.82 9.12 16.10
C LEU A 184 -4.87 8.38 16.93
N LEU A 185 -4.58 8.15 18.21
CA LEU A 185 -5.48 7.47 19.14
C LEU A 185 -6.80 8.22 19.29
N HIS A 186 -6.75 9.54 19.49
CA HIS A 186 -7.95 10.37 19.60
C HIS A 186 -8.85 10.20 18.37
N ASN A 187 -8.29 10.36 17.16
CA ASN A 187 -9.04 10.26 15.92
C ASN A 187 -9.56 8.85 15.64
N GLN A 188 -8.77 7.81 15.98
CA GLN A 188 -9.20 6.42 15.86
C GLN A 188 -10.43 6.15 16.71
N LEU A 189 -10.40 6.51 18.00
CA LEU A 189 -11.48 6.22 18.94
C LEU A 189 -12.75 7.03 18.61
N GLU A 190 -12.61 8.31 18.27
CA GLU A 190 -13.73 9.15 17.81
C GLU A 190 -14.35 8.57 16.53
N GLY A 191 -13.50 8.20 15.57
CA GLY A 191 -13.91 7.61 14.31
C GLY A 191 -14.63 6.27 14.44
N ILE A 192 -14.13 5.39 15.31
CA ILE A 192 -14.77 4.11 15.61
C ILE A 192 -16.16 4.36 16.20
N LYS A 193 -16.28 5.24 17.19
CA LYS A 193 -17.58 5.57 17.81
C LYS A 193 -18.56 6.15 16.81
N LEU A 194 -18.09 7.07 15.95
CA LEU A 194 -18.91 7.65 14.89
C LEU A 194 -19.47 6.56 13.96
N LEU A 195 -18.64 5.61 13.53
CA LEU A 195 -19.07 4.54 12.62
C LEU A 195 -20.07 3.58 13.29
N THR A 196 -19.78 3.13 14.51
CA THR A 196 -20.62 2.16 15.23
C THR A 196 -21.97 2.76 15.61
N ASP A 197 -22.01 4.04 15.99
CA ASP A 197 -23.26 4.77 16.27
C ASP A 197 -24.19 4.85 15.06
N HIS A 198 -23.66 4.71 13.84
CA HIS A 198 -24.41 4.72 12.59
C HIS A 198 -24.58 3.31 12.00
N GLY A 199 -24.41 2.27 12.81
CA GLY A 199 -24.66 0.88 12.41
C GLY A 199 -23.63 0.30 11.46
N ILE A 200 -22.43 0.87 11.37
CA ILE A 200 -21.31 0.27 10.63
C ILE A 200 -20.66 -0.80 11.49
N LEU A 201 -20.46 -1.99 10.93
CA LEU A 201 -19.77 -3.08 11.59
C LEU A 201 -18.27 -2.84 11.55
N VAL A 202 -17.70 -2.53 12.72
CA VAL A 202 -16.27 -2.24 12.85
C VAL A 202 -15.51 -3.46 13.37
N LYS A 203 -14.52 -3.93 12.60
CA LYS A 203 -13.50 -4.90 13.02
C LYS A 203 -12.23 -4.16 13.44
N ILE A 204 -11.60 -4.57 14.53
CA ILE A 204 -10.33 -3.98 14.96
C ILE A 204 -9.17 -4.94 14.69
N ASN A 205 -8.21 -4.52 13.87
CA ASN A 205 -6.94 -5.23 13.73
C ASN A 205 -5.96 -4.73 14.79
N ILE A 206 -5.21 -5.65 15.40
CA ILE A 206 -4.20 -5.34 16.41
C ILE A 206 -2.94 -6.13 16.05
N VAL A 207 -1.81 -5.46 15.85
CA VAL A 207 -0.51 -6.14 15.70
C VAL A 207 0.07 -6.31 17.10
N MET A 208 0.22 -7.57 17.53
CA MET A 208 0.85 -7.92 18.80
C MET A 208 2.36 -7.81 18.65
N ILE A 209 2.97 -6.93 19.45
CA ILE A 209 4.40 -6.66 19.48
C ILE A 209 4.88 -6.90 20.90
N LYS A 210 5.72 -7.93 21.04
CA LYS A 210 6.26 -8.34 22.33
C LYS A 210 7.02 -7.20 23.01
N ASP A 211 6.86 -7.10 24.32
CA ASP A 211 7.53 -6.11 25.18
C ASP A 211 7.18 -4.64 24.85
N ILE A 212 6.21 -4.41 23.95
CA ILE A 212 5.74 -3.07 23.58
C ILE A 212 4.26 -2.90 23.92
N ASN A 213 3.39 -3.74 23.36
CA ASN A 213 1.93 -3.61 23.56
C ASN A 213 1.24 -4.90 24.00
N ASP A 214 1.93 -6.03 24.05
CA ASP A 214 1.36 -7.34 24.42
C ASP A 214 0.60 -7.31 25.75
N GLY A 215 1.16 -6.71 26.80
CA GLY A 215 0.46 -6.51 28.08
C GLY A 215 -0.74 -5.55 28.01
N HIS A 216 -0.80 -4.70 26.98
CA HIS A 216 -1.79 -3.63 26.79
C HIS A 216 -3.00 -4.06 25.95
N ILE A 217 -2.88 -5.13 25.16
CA ILE A 217 -3.93 -5.58 24.22
C ILE A 217 -5.29 -5.83 24.90
N PRO A 218 -5.38 -6.46 26.09
CA PRO A 218 -6.67 -6.66 26.75
C PRO A 218 -7.44 -5.36 27.01
N GLU A 219 -6.72 -4.28 27.34
CA GLU A 219 -7.33 -2.96 27.54
C GLU A 219 -7.82 -2.35 26.24
N VAL A 220 -7.05 -2.49 25.15
CA VAL A 220 -7.48 -2.10 23.80
C VAL A 220 -8.80 -2.79 23.45
N VAL A 221 -8.88 -4.11 23.66
CA VAL A 221 -10.07 -4.92 23.34
C VAL A 221 -11.28 -4.46 24.14
N LYS A 222 -11.14 -4.27 25.46
CA LYS A 222 -12.22 -3.73 26.31
C LYS A 222 -12.68 -2.35 25.87
N LYS A 223 -11.74 -1.48 25.51
CA LYS A 223 -12.06 -0.12 25.07
C LYS A 223 -12.83 -0.14 23.75
N VAL A 224 -12.35 -0.85 22.73
CA VAL A 224 -13.04 -0.87 21.42
C VAL A 224 -14.39 -1.57 21.50
N LYS A 225 -14.57 -2.57 22.38
CA LYS A 225 -15.88 -3.13 22.72
C LYS A 225 -16.83 -2.06 23.26
N SER A 226 -16.37 -1.23 24.20
CA SER A 226 -17.20 -0.13 24.75
C SER A 226 -17.59 0.92 23.69
N LEU A 227 -16.85 0.99 22.59
CA LEU A 227 -17.16 1.84 21.44
C LEU A 227 -18.06 1.14 20.41
N GLY A 228 -18.46 -0.12 20.63
CA GLY A 228 -19.35 -0.86 19.72
C GLY A 228 -18.64 -1.66 18.62
N ALA A 229 -17.32 -1.90 18.74
CA ALA A 229 -16.63 -2.79 17.81
C ALA A 229 -17.23 -4.22 17.87
N LEU A 230 -17.36 -4.87 16.71
CA LEU A 230 -17.99 -6.17 16.58
C LEU A 230 -17.05 -7.31 16.98
N MET A 231 -15.79 -7.20 16.57
CA MET A 231 -14.76 -8.21 16.79
C MET A 231 -13.36 -7.62 16.69
N THR A 232 -12.36 -8.33 17.21
CA THR A 232 -10.95 -8.03 17.00
C THR A 232 -10.23 -9.14 16.25
N ASN A 233 -9.17 -8.78 15.55
CA ASN A 233 -8.25 -9.67 14.86
C ASN A 233 -6.84 -9.34 15.34
N ILE A 234 -6.40 -10.07 16.37
CA ILE A 234 -5.04 -9.96 16.91
C ILE A 234 -4.11 -10.75 15.98
N MET A 235 -3.09 -10.09 15.44
CA MET A 235 -2.16 -10.64 14.46
C MET A 235 -0.74 -10.61 15.01
N PRO A 236 0.13 -11.55 14.61
CA PRO A 236 1.53 -11.52 15.00
C PRO A 236 2.25 -10.34 14.35
N LEU A 237 3.23 -9.76 15.05
CA LEU A 237 4.28 -9.00 14.36
C LEU A 237 5.04 -9.94 13.44
N ILE A 238 5.08 -9.60 12.15
CA ILE A 238 5.97 -10.21 11.16
C ILE A 238 6.96 -9.11 10.74
N PRO A 239 8.25 -9.23 11.09
CA PRO A 239 9.27 -8.26 10.74
C PRO A 239 9.33 -8.03 9.22
N ALA A 240 9.14 -6.79 8.79
CA ALA A 240 9.22 -6.42 7.39
C ALA A 240 10.65 -5.99 7.04
N PRO A 241 11.28 -6.54 5.98
CA PRO A 241 12.60 -6.10 5.53
C PRO A 241 12.65 -4.59 5.27
N GLY A 242 13.68 -3.91 5.78
CA GLY A 242 13.84 -2.46 5.65
C GLY A 242 12.91 -1.61 6.53
N SER A 243 12.10 -2.22 7.41
CA SER A 243 11.38 -1.49 8.46
C SER A 243 12.26 -1.27 9.69
N VAL A 244 11.86 -0.37 10.58
CA VAL A 244 12.55 -0.15 11.86
C VAL A 244 12.56 -1.43 12.70
N PHE A 245 11.49 -2.23 12.62
CA PHE A 245 11.36 -3.51 13.33
C PHE A 245 11.85 -4.71 12.52
N GLN A 246 12.66 -4.53 11.47
CA GLN A 246 13.15 -5.65 10.66
C GLN A 246 13.90 -6.74 11.46
N ASN A 247 14.53 -6.35 12.58
CA ASN A 247 15.30 -7.24 13.46
C ASN A 247 14.55 -7.62 14.75
N PHE A 248 13.28 -7.23 14.89
CA PHE A 248 12.48 -7.67 16.04
C PHE A 248 12.16 -9.16 15.93
N PRO A 249 11.99 -9.87 17.05
CA PRO A 249 11.53 -11.25 17.02
C PRO A 249 10.10 -11.31 16.46
N GLN A 250 9.86 -12.24 15.53
CA GLN A 250 8.51 -12.54 15.07
C GLN A 250 7.67 -13.08 16.24
N THR A 251 6.45 -12.55 16.41
CA THR A 251 5.53 -13.09 17.42
C THR A 251 5.06 -14.47 17.01
N SER A 252 5.15 -15.45 17.91
CA SER A 252 4.74 -16.81 17.58
C SER A 252 3.22 -16.93 17.50
N ARG A 253 2.73 -17.85 16.68
CA ARG A 253 1.28 -18.14 16.61
C ARG A 253 0.72 -18.59 17.96
N ARG A 254 1.50 -19.37 18.71
CA ARG A 254 1.13 -19.85 20.04
C ARG A 254 0.86 -18.69 21.00
N GLU A 255 1.72 -17.68 21.03
CA GLU A 255 1.54 -16.49 21.87
C GLU A 255 0.31 -15.68 21.44
N VAL A 256 0.11 -15.51 20.13
CA VAL A 256 -1.08 -14.83 19.60
C VAL A 256 -2.35 -15.58 19.98
N ASP A 257 -2.37 -16.91 19.91
CA ASP A 257 -3.55 -17.71 20.27
C ASP A 257 -3.85 -17.64 21.77
N VAL A 258 -2.84 -17.63 22.63
CA VAL A 258 -3.01 -17.37 24.07
C VAL A 258 -3.64 -15.99 24.30
N MET A 259 -3.14 -14.96 23.61
CA MET A 259 -3.69 -13.60 23.73
C MET A 259 -5.13 -13.52 23.20
N ARG A 260 -5.44 -14.23 22.12
CA ARG A 260 -6.82 -14.34 21.60
C ARG A 260 -7.72 -15.05 22.60
N ASP A 261 -7.29 -16.15 23.21
CA ASP A 261 -8.08 -16.87 24.22
C ASP A 261 -8.41 -15.96 25.41
N LEU A 262 -7.43 -15.18 25.86
CA LEU A 262 -7.63 -14.17 26.90
C LEU A 262 -8.68 -13.12 26.49
N CYS A 263 -8.51 -12.51 25.31
CA CYS A 263 -9.37 -11.44 24.82
C CYS A 263 -10.75 -11.90 24.34
N GLN A 264 -10.91 -13.20 24.03
CA GLN A 264 -12.18 -13.81 23.60
C GLN A 264 -13.28 -13.67 24.68
N THR A 265 -12.88 -13.59 25.95
CA THR A 265 -13.80 -13.37 27.08
C THR A 265 -14.48 -12.00 27.01
N ASP A 266 -13.81 -11.00 26.43
CA ASP A 266 -14.33 -9.65 26.28
C ASP A 266 -15.03 -9.46 24.93
N LEU A 267 -14.34 -9.78 23.83
CA LEU A 267 -14.82 -9.55 22.47
C LEU A 267 -14.43 -10.70 21.55
N PHE A 268 -15.30 -11.02 20.58
CA PHE A 268 -15.06 -12.10 19.63
C PHE A 268 -13.73 -11.91 18.88
N GLN A 269 -12.93 -12.98 18.76
CA GLN A 269 -11.66 -12.98 18.04
C GLN A 269 -11.76 -13.69 16.69
N MET A 270 -11.31 -13.00 15.63
CA MET A 270 -11.12 -13.60 14.31
C MET A 270 -9.89 -14.53 14.32
N ARG A 271 -10.07 -15.78 13.89
CA ARG A 271 -8.98 -16.79 13.83
C ARG A 271 -8.61 -17.26 12.43
N HIS A 272 -9.46 -17.00 11.44
CA HIS A 272 -9.31 -17.44 10.05
C HIS A 272 -8.61 -16.40 9.14
N CYS A 273 -8.00 -15.37 9.73
CA CYS A 273 -7.30 -14.33 8.96
C CYS A 273 -6.04 -14.89 8.27
N GLN A 274 -5.90 -14.60 6.98
CA GLN A 274 -4.75 -15.00 6.15
C GLN A 274 -3.82 -13.83 5.80
N GLN A 275 -4.01 -12.64 6.40
CA GLN A 275 -3.28 -11.39 6.08
C GLN A 275 -3.20 -11.16 4.55
N CYS A 276 -4.38 -11.05 3.94
CA CYS A 276 -4.54 -11.04 2.48
C CYS A 276 -3.84 -9.84 1.81
N ARG A 277 -3.31 -10.06 0.61
CA ARG A 277 -2.68 -9.00 -0.20
C ARG A 277 -3.66 -7.89 -0.58
N ALA A 278 -3.16 -6.69 -0.88
CA ALA A 278 -4.00 -5.58 -1.34
C ALA A 278 -4.59 -5.78 -2.75
N ASP A 279 -4.13 -6.81 -3.48
CA ASP A 279 -4.63 -7.25 -4.79
C ASP A 279 -5.25 -8.66 -4.78
N ALA A 280 -5.55 -9.21 -3.59
CA ALA A 280 -6.08 -10.57 -3.45
C ALA A 280 -7.43 -10.76 -4.17
N ILE A 281 -7.61 -11.88 -4.85
CA ILE A 281 -8.84 -12.25 -5.58
C ILE A 281 -9.14 -13.73 -5.33
N GLY A 282 -10.39 -14.12 -5.04
CA GLY A 282 -10.81 -15.52 -4.88
C GLY A 282 -11.33 -15.87 -3.49
N LEU A 283 -11.12 -17.10 -2.98
CA LEU A 283 -11.47 -17.54 -1.61
C LEU A 283 -10.30 -17.36 -0.63
N LEU A 284 -10.55 -17.24 0.69
CA LEU A 284 -9.47 -16.94 1.67
C LEU A 284 -8.27 -17.89 1.54
N THR A 285 -8.55 -19.16 1.28
CA THR A 285 -7.57 -20.24 1.11
C THR A 285 -7.13 -20.47 -0.32
N GLU A 286 -7.75 -19.83 -1.32
CA GLU A 286 -7.49 -20.02 -2.74
C GLU A 286 -7.41 -18.66 -3.45
N ASP A 287 -6.20 -18.10 -3.50
CA ASP A 287 -5.92 -16.83 -4.15
C ASP A 287 -5.66 -17.02 -5.66
N ARG A 288 -6.49 -16.37 -6.47
CA ARG A 288 -6.46 -16.37 -7.94
C ARG A 288 -5.99 -15.03 -8.52
N SER A 289 -5.40 -14.14 -7.73
CA SER A 289 -4.97 -12.80 -8.17
C SER A 289 -4.03 -12.82 -9.38
N HIS A 290 -3.20 -13.86 -9.49
CA HIS A 290 -2.25 -14.06 -10.60
C HIS A 290 -2.93 -14.13 -11.98
N GLN A 291 -4.17 -14.63 -12.05
CA GLN A 291 -4.94 -14.77 -13.30
C GLN A 291 -5.44 -13.42 -13.82
N PHE A 292 -5.50 -12.42 -12.93
CA PHE A 292 -6.04 -11.10 -13.21
C PHE A 292 -4.99 -10.00 -13.13
N ARG A 293 -3.71 -10.35 -13.23
CA ARG A 293 -2.65 -9.36 -13.42
C ARG A 293 -2.74 -8.81 -14.84
N ASN A 294 -2.56 -7.52 -15.00
CA ASN A 294 -2.34 -6.98 -16.33
C ASN A 294 -1.07 -7.64 -16.89
N PRO A 295 -1.03 -7.97 -18.19
CA PRO A 295 0.23 -8.32 -18.84
C PRO A 295 1.23 -7.21 -18.49
N ARG A 296 2.41 -7.57 -17.98
CA ARG A 296 3.50 -6.59 -17.91
C ARG A 296 3.63 -6.02 -19.33
N PRO A 297 3.70 -4.69 -19.51
CA PRO A 297 4.10 -4.17 -20.81
C PRO A 297 5.38 -4.91 -21.20
N GLU A 298 5.38 -5.52 -22.39
CA GLU A 298 6.57 -6.20 -22.88
C GLU A 298 7.73 -5.20 -22.77
N PRO A 299 8.87 -5.58 -22.18
CA PRO A 299 10.01 -4.69 -22.16
C PRO A 299 10.28 -4.27 -23.59
N ALA A 300 10.35 -2.96 -23.83
CA ALA A 300 10.76 -2.45 -25.13
C ALA A 300 12.05 -3.19 -25.55
N PRO A 301 12.18 -3.58 -26.82
CA PRO A 301 13.34 -4.34 -27.28
C PRO A 301 14.61 -3.59 -26.85
N LYS A 302 15.41 -4.23 -26.00
CA LYS A 302 16.67 -3.66 -25.50
C LYS A 302 17.53 -3.26 -26.70
N CYS A 303 18.17 -2.10 -26.59
CA CYS A 303 19.06 -1.60 -27.62
C CYS A 303 20.14 -2.67 -27.90
N SER A 304 20.32 -3.02 -29.18
CA SER A 304 21.33 -3.98 -29.65
C SER A 304 22.73 -3.35 -29.62
N ILE A 305 23.20 -2.98 -28.43
CA ILE A 305 24.56 -2.45 -28.23
C ILE A 305 25.46 -3.63 -27.83
N PRO A 306 26.72 -3.70 -28.31
CA PRO A 306 27.65 -4.76 -27.94
C PRO A 306 27.82 -4.90 -26.42
N ALA A 307 28.01 -6.13 -25.94
CA ALA A 307 28.21 -6.42 -24.52
C ALA A 307 29.29 -5.50 -23.90
N GLY A 308 28.93 -4.78 -22.84
CA GLY A 308 29.83 -3.91 -22.08
C GLY A 308 29.73 -2.40 -22.35
N ARG A 309 28.90 -1.96 -23.30
CA ARG A 309 28.56 -0.54 -23.54
C ARG A 309 27.09 -0.25 -23.22
N TYR A 310 26.84 0.90 -22.60
CA TYR A 310 25.52 1.34 -22.16
C TYR A 310 25.18 2.71 -22.73
N LYS A 311 23.90 2.94 -23.01
CA LYS A 311 23.35 4.25 -23.40
C LYS A 311 22.69 4.90 -22.18
N VAL A 312 23.20 6.06 -21.77
CA VAL A 312 22.78 6.75 -20.54
C VAL A 312 22.24 8.14 -20.87
N ALA A 313 21.03 8.45 -20.42
CA ALA A 313 20.45 9.78 -20.49
C ALA A 313 20.84 10.61 -19.27
N VAL A 314 21.50 11.74 -19.48
CA VAL A 314 22.05 12.60 -18.42
C VAL A 314 21.29 13.92 -18.34
N THR A 315 20.91 14.34 -17.14
CA THR A 315 20.32 15.67 -16.91
C THR A 315 21.38 16.66 -16.46
N SER A 316 21.75 17.60 -17.34
CA SER A 316 22.75 18.63 -17.08
C SER A 316 22.36 19.95 -17.74
N ARG A 317 22.79 21.09 -17.20
CA ARG A 317 22.65 22.40 -17.88
C ARG A 317 23.67 22.61 -19.00
N HIS A 318 24.90 22.12 -18.78
CA HIS A 318 26.06 22.43 -19.63
C HIS A 318 26.94 21.22 -19.93
N ARG A 319 26.43 19.99 -19.76
CA ARG A 319 27.14 18.71 -19.98
C ARG A 319 28.41 18.51 -19.15
N ARG A 320 28.59 19.27 -18.07
CA ARG A 320 29.76 19.18 -17.18
C ARG A 320 29.44 18.52 -15.85
N LEU A 321 28.31 18.87 -15.24
CA LEU A 321 27.86 18.37 -13.94
C LEU A 321 26.47 17.76 -14.07
N VAL A 322 26.15 16.77 -13.25
CA VAL A 322 24.79 16.27 -13.08
C VAL A 322 24.06 17.20 -12.11
N ASP A 323 23.58 18.35 -12.62
CA ASP A 323 23.12 19.50 -11.81
C ASP A 323 21.62 19.80 -11.95
N LEU A 324 20.89 18.94 -12.67
CA LEU A 324 19.45 19.08 -12.86
C LEU A 324 18.69 17.90 -12.28
N HIS A 325 17.51 18.19 -11.72
CA HIS A 325 16.52 17.18 -11.41
C HIS A 325 15.86 16.68 -12.70
N TYR A 326 15.42 15.42 -12.71
CA TYR A 326 14.75 14.80 -13.86
C TYR A 326 13.59 15.63 -14.42
N GLY A 327 12.70 16.12 -13.56
CA GLY A 327 11.54 16.92 -13.96
C GLY A 327 11.85 18.37 -14.37
N GLN A 328 13.09 18.83 -14.16
CA GLN A 328 13.53 20.18 -14.49
C GLN A 328 14.41 20.24 -15.75
N ALA A 329 14.84 19.08 -16.25
CA ALA A 329 15.66 18.99 -17.45
C ALA A 329 14.89 19.46 -18.68
N GLU A 330 15.42 20.46 -19.38
CA GLU A 330 14.89 20.94 -20.65
C GLU A 330 15.30 20.05 -21.83
N GLU A 331 16.37 19.28 -21.64
CA GLU A 331 16.87 18.27 -22.55
C GLU A 331 17.60 17.15 -21.79
N PHE A 332 17.61 15.96 -22.37
CA PHE A 332 18.47 14.86 -21.95
C PHE A 332 19.69 14.80 -22.84
N HIS A 333 20.88 14.77 -22.25
CA HIS A 333 22.11 14.54 -22.98
C HIS A 333 22.41 13.04 -23.00
N ILE A 334 22.43 12.45 -24.18
CA ILE A 334 22.59 11.01 -24.35
C ILE A 334 24.06 10.70 -24.54
N TYR A 335 24.57 9.77 -23.73
CA TYR A 335 25.94 9.28 -23.78
C TYR A 335 25.96 7.79 -24.04
N GLU A 336 26.95 7.34 -24.80
CA GLU A 336 27.36 5.95 -24.85
C GLU A 336 28.63 5.79 -24.02
N THR A 337 28.65 4.84 -23.10
CA THR A 337 29.79 4.64 -22.20
C THR A 337 30.02 3.17 -21.87
N ASP A 338 31.29 2.78 -21.73
CA ASP A 338 31.72 1.50 -21.16
C ASP A 338 32.28 1.63 -19.73
N GLY A 339 32.15 2.83 -19.13
CA GLY A 339 32.68 3.16 -17.81
C GLY A 339 34.16 3.54 -17.79
N MET A 340 34.85 3.51 -18.93
CA MET A 340 36.20 4.08 -19.09
C MET A 340 36.21 5.17 -20.15
N ASN A 341 35.51 4.95 -21.27
CA ASN A 341 35.34 5.90 -22.34
C ASN A 341 33.88 6.29 -22.46
N SER A 342 33.61 7.58 -22.45
CA SER A 342 32.27 8.14 -22.62
C SER A 342 32.21 9.01 -23.86
N ARG A 343 31.21 8.79 -24.71
CA ARG A 343 30.98 9.57 -25.93
C ARG A 343 29.61 10.21 -25.85
N PHE A 344 29.55 11.53 -25.99
CA PHE A 344 28.29 12.25 -26.20
C PHE A 344 27.73 11.88 -27.59
N VAL A 345 26.46 11.48 -27.63
CA VAL A 345 25.77 11.11 -28.86
C VAL A 345 24.92 12.27 -29.37
N GLU A 346 23.98 12.74 -28.56
CA GLU A 346 23.01 13.77 -28.95
C GLU A 346 22.33 14.40 -27.71
N SER A 347 21.61 15.50 -27.93
CA SER A 347 20.66 16.05 -26.95
C SER A 347 19.23 15.80 -27.42
N ARG A 348 18.37 15.34 -26.51
CA ARG A 348 16.95 15.10 -26.76
C ARG A 348 16.12 16.10 -25.96
N PRO A 349 15.48 17.09 -26.61
CA PRO A 349 14.72 18.12 -25.89
C PRO A 349 13.50 17.50 -25.23
N THR A 350 13.18 17.88 -23.98
CA THR A 350 12.02 17.35 -23.26
C THR A 350 10.72 18.05 -23.70
N ARG A 351 10.80 19.31 -24.15
CA ARG A 351 9.72 20.25 -24.51
C ARG A 351 8.59 20.28 -23.47
N LYS A 352 8.55 21.34 -22.67
CA LYS A 352 7.34 21.77 -21.93
C LYS A 352 6.38 22.47 -22.90
N TYR A 353 5.51 21.73 -23.60
CA TYR A 353 4.32 22.36 -24.16
C TYR A 353 3.25 22.42 -23.07
N CYS A 354 3.05 23.61 -22.51
CA CYS A 354 1.74 24.12 -22.08
C CYS A 354 1.85 25.65 -22.02
N LEU A 355 1.44 26.32 -23.09
CA LEU A 355 1.05 27.73 -23.05
C LEU A 355 -0.42 27.77 -22.60
N GLY A 356 -0.66 27.98 -21.31
CA GLY A 356 -1.95 28.48 -20.80
C GLY A 356 -2.79 27.53 -19.92
N PRO A 357 -3.76 28.06 -19.15
CA PRO A 357 -4.35 27.41 -17.99
C PRO A 357 -5.56 26.50 -18.26
N ALA A 358 -5.65 25.85 -19.44
CA ALA A 358 -6.88 25.18 -19.87
C ALA A 358 -6.85 23.63 -19.96
N ASP A 359 -5.70 22.95 -19.78
CA ASP A 359 -5.63 21.50 -19.98
C ASP A 359 -5.17 20.75 -18.72
N CYS A 360 -6.12 20.29 -17.90
CA CYS A 360 -5.86 19.36 -16.79
C CYS A 360 -5.57 17.91 -17.25
N ASP A 361 -5.70 17.60 -18.55
CA ASP A 361 -5.42 16.27 -19.14
C ASP A 361 -4.01 16.16 -19.77
N GLY A 362 -3.19 17.22 -19.70
CA GLY A 362 -1.88 17.30 -20.37
C GLY A 362 -0.74 16.56 -19.65
N ALA A 363 -0.81 16.40 -18.33
CA ALA A 363 0.32 15.92 -17.54
C ALA A 363 0.73 14.46 -17.85
N GLU A 364 -0.24 13.60 -18.14
CA GLU A 364 0.00 12.19 -18.46
C GLU A 364 0.60 12.00 -19.86
N LYS A 365 0.12 12.76 -20.85
CA LYS A 365 0.67 12.77 -22.20
C LYS A 365 2.10 13.34 -22.23
N ILE A 366 2.37 14.37 -21.42
CA ILE A 366 3.73 14.94 -21.26
C ILE A 366 4.68 13.91 -20.64
N LYS A 367 4.23 13.20 -19.58
CA LYS A 367 5.02 12.13 -18.95
C LYS A 367 5.35 11.01 -19.96
N ALA A 368 4.34 10.51 -20.69
CA ALA A 368 4.53 9.46 -21.70
C ALA A 368 5.48 9.89 -22.84
N GLY A 369 5.36 11.13 -23.32
CA GLY A 369 6.24 11.66 -24.37
C GLY A 369 7.69 11.88 -23.92
N LEU A 370 7.91 12.08 -22.62
CA LEU A 370 9.25 12.23 -22.04
C LEU A 370 9.96 10.87 -21.91
N LEU A 371 9.22 9.83 -21.53
CA LEU A 371 9.70 8.45 -21.47
C LEU A 371 10.05 7.88 -22.85
N GLN A 372 9.22 8.15 -23.86
CA GLN A 372 9.48 7.69 -25.23
C GLN A 372 10.84 8.20 -25.76
N LYS A 373 11.27 9.39 -25.32
CA LYS A 373 12.54 9.99 -25.74
C LYS A 373 13.78 9.33 -25.15
N ILE A 374 13.64 8.52 -24.12
CA ILE A 374 14.76 7.83 -23.47
C ILE A 374 14.52 6.33 -23.36
N ALA A 375 13.52 5.80 -24.09
CA ALA A 375 13.11 4.41 -24.05
C ALA A 375 14.19 3.42 -24.53
N ASP A 376 15.14 3.90 -25.35
CA ASP A 376 16.29 3.15 -25.84
C ASP A 376 17.55 3.29 -24.95
N CYS A 377 17.44 4.01 -23.82
CA CYS A 377 18.54 4.17 -22.87
C CYS A 377 18.49 3.07 -21.80
N ASP A 378 19.65 2.58 -21.39
CA ASP A 378 19.78 1.60 -20.30
C ASP A 378 19.62 2.25 -18.92
N ALA A 379 19.94 3.55 -18.82
CA ALA A 379 19.85 4.29 -17.57
C ALA A 379 19.58 5.78 -17.74
N VAL A 380 19.07 6.39 -16.67
CA VAL A 380 19.01 7.83 -16.45
C VAL A 380 19.95 8.21 -15.30
N LEU A 381 20.86 9.13 -15.58
CA LEU A 381 21.75 9.76 -14.60
C LEU A 381 21.25 11.17 -14.30
N THR A 382 20.79 11.41 -13.08
CA THR A 382 20.14 12.67 -12.71
C THR A 382 20.52 13.13 -11.30
N MET A 383 20.35 14.42 -10.99
CA MET A 383 20.68 14.90 -9.65
C MET A 383 19.70 14.34 -8.62
N ARG A 384 18.41 14.38 -8.94
CA ARG A 384 17.33 13.75 -8.19
C ARG A 384 16.12 13.47 -9.07
N ILE A 385 15.34 12.46 -8.68
CA ILE A 385 14.08 12.11 -9.33
C ILE A 385 12.93 11.95 -8.32
N GLY A 386 11.69 12.20 -8.77
CA GLY A 386 10.51 11.89 -7.97
C GLY A 386 10.17 10.40 -8.02
N TYR A 387 9.64 9.86 -6.92
CA TYR A 387 9.33 8.43 -6.77
C TYR A 387 8.47 7.84 -7.91
N GLU A 388 7.41 8.55 -8.33
CA GLU A 388 6.55 8.11 -9.44
C GLU A 388 7.32 7.95 -10.76
N ALA A 389 8.19 8.91 -11.08
CA ALA A 389 8.97 8.90 -12.32
C ALA A 389 10.04 7.80 -12.28
N GLN A 390 10.65 7.58 -11.12
CA GLN A 390 11.61 6.49 -10.90
C GLN A 390 10.96 5.12 -11.12
N GLN A 391 9.78 4.88 -10.52
CA GLN A 391 9.07 3.61 -10.71
C GLN A 391 8.71 3.37 -12.17
N HIS A 392 8.28 4.41 -12.88
CA HIS A 392 7.91 4.29 -14.27
C HIS A 392 9.11 3.95 -15.18
N LEU A 393 10.27 4.55 -14.94
CA LEU A 393 11.51 4.22 -15.67
C LEU A 393 11.95 2.78 -15.41
N GLN A 394 11.93 2.36 -14.15
CA GLN A 394 12.30 1.00 -13.76
C GLN A 394 11.36 -0.07 -14.36
N GLN A 395 10.06 0.22 -14.47
CA GLN A 395 9.09 -0.65 -15.14
C GLN A 395 9.39 -0.83 -16.63
N GLN A 396 10.03 0.15 -17.27
CA GLN A 396 10.48 0.10 -18.66
C GLN A 396 11.90 -0.48 -18.80
N GLY A 397 12.51 -0.94 -17.70
CA GLY A 397 13.86 -1.51 -17.69
C GLY A 397 14.98 -0.46 -17.75
N ILE A 398 14.68 0.81 -17.50
CA ILE A 398 15.66 1.90 -17.47
C ILE A 398 16.11 2.10 -16.02
N ALA A 399 17.39 1.87 -15.73
CA ALA A 399 17.94 2.08 -14.40
C ALA A 399 17.97 3.58 -14.05
N VAL A 400 17.94 3.91 -12.76
CA VAL A 400 18.00 5.30 -12.29
C VAL A 400 19.15 5.46 -11.32
N ILE A 401 20.04 6.40 -11.62
CA ILE A 401 21.22 6.71 -10.85
C ILE A 401 21.17 8.18 -10.45
N GLU A 402 21.13 8.43 -9.15
CA GLU A 402 21.18 9.78 -8.59
C GLU A 402 22.63 10.14 -8.24
N SER A 403 23.15 11.25 -8.78
CA SER A 403 24.52 11.74 -8.52
C SER A 403 24.57 13.27 -8.64
N CYS A 404 25.46 13.90 -7.87
CA CYS A 404 25.74 15.35 -7.97
C CYS A 404 27.17 15.63 -8.49
N ASP A 405 27.82 14.62 -9.07
CA ASP A 405 29.20 14.70 -9.53
C ASP A 405 29.32 15.24 -10.96
N GLY A 406 30.56 15.33 -11.45
CA GLY A 406 30.83 15.56 -12.87
C GLY A 406 30.24 14.45 -13.74
N VAL A 407 29.78 14.79 -14.95
CA VAL A 407 29.14 13.84 -15.88
C VAL A 407 30.02 12.63 -16.15
N GLU A 408 31.33 12.83 -16.32
CA GLU A 408 32.31 11.75 -16.46
C GLU A 408 32.29 10.76 -15.28
N GLU A 409 32.32 11.25 -14.04
CA GLU A 409 32.29 10.41 -12.83
C GLU A 409 30.94 9.71 -12.69
N GLY A 410 29.84 10.44 -12.89
CA GLY A 410 28.49 9.88 -12.81
C GLY A 410 28.23 8.79 -13.86
N LEU A 411 28.79 8.92 -15.07
CA LEU A 411 28.73 7.86 -16.08
C LEU A 411 29.52 6.61 -15.67
N ARG A 412 30.70 6.77 -15.04
CA ARG A 412 31.46 5.65 -14.48
C ARG A 412 30.69 4.95 -13.36
N GLN A 413 30.04 5.71 -12.48
CA GLN A 413 29.17 5.17 -11.44
C GLN A 413 27.98 4.41 -12.04
N ALA A 414 27.31 4.99 -13.04
CA ALA A 414 26.17 4.37 -13.70
C ALA A 414 26.54 3.00 -14.29
N VAL A 415 27.68 2.89 -14.98
CA VAL A 415 28.14 1.61 -15.53
C VAL A 415 28.48 0.59 -14.45
N ARG A 416 29.10 1.00 -13.34
CA ARG A 416 29.38 0.08 -12.21
C ARG A 416 28.09 -0.50 -11.65
N GLN A 417 27.06 0.34 -11.47
CA GLN A 417 25.77 -0.10 -10.95
C GLN A 417 25.05 -1.02 -11.93
N LEU A 418 25.06 -0.69 -13.23
CA LEU A 418 24.46 -1.51 -14.28
C LEU A 418 25.14 -2.89 -14.43
N ARG A 419 26.47 -2.97 -14.27
CA ARG A 419 27.21 -4.25 -14.27
C ARG A 419 26.87 -5.09 -13.05
N HIS A 420 26.80 -4.48 -11.87
CA HIS A 420 26.43 -5.18 -10.64
C HIS A 420 25.02 -5.77 -10.72
N GLU A 421 24.07 -5.05 -11.33
CA GLU A 421 22.71 -5.55 -11.59
C GLU A 421 22.66 -6.66 -12.64
N ALA A 422 23.61 -6.70 -13.59
CA ALA A 422 23.72 -7.74 -14.61
C ALA A 422 24.35 -9.04 -14.10
N ASP A 423 25.35 -8.95 -13.23
CA ASP A 423 26.06 -10.11 -12.66
C ASP A 423 25.25 -10.79 -11.53
N TYR A 424 24.30 -10.08 -10.92
CA TYR A 424 23.39 -10.62 -9.91
C TYR A 424 21.93 -10.20 -10.18
N PRO A 425 21.22 -10.89 -11.10
CA PRO A 425 19.79 -10.67 -11.32
C PRO A 425 18.98 -11.21 -10.12
N GLY A 426 19.02 -10.52 -8.98
CA GLY A 426 18.33 -10.97 -7.77
C GLY A 426 18.68 -10.29 -6.44
N THR A 427 19.70 -9.44 -6.36
CA THR A 427 20.04 -8.74 -5.10
C THR A 427 19.60 -7.29 -5.15
N ALA A 428 18.36 -7.03 -4.73
CA ALA A 428 17.94 -5.69 -4.36
C ALA A 428 18.82 -5.22 -3.18
N CYS A 429 19.70 -4.26 -3.47
CA CYS A 429 20.67 -3.71 -2.52
C CYS A 429 19.99 -3.15 -1.27
N GLY A 430 20.28 -3.78 -0.12
CA GLY A 430 20.55 -3.06 1.11
C GLY A 430 21.96 -2.48 1.02
N GLY A 431 22.11 -1.20 1.35
CA GLY A 431 23.38 -0.52 1.44
C GLY A 431 23.40 0.31 2.71
N SER A 432 24.29 -0.10 3.61
CA SER A 432 24.99 0.59 4.70
C SER A 432 24.29 1.74 5.42
#